data_AF-A0AA51MJF6-F1
#
_entry.id   AF-A0AA51MJF6-F1
#
_cell.length_a   1.000
_cell.length_b   1.000
_cell.length_c   1.000
_cell.angle_alpha   90.00
_cell.angle_beta   90.00
_cell.angle_gamma   90.00
#
_symmetry.space_group_name_H-M   'P 1'
#
loop_
_entity.id
_entity.type
_entity.pdbx_description
1 polymer ?
#
loop_
_entity_poly.entity_id
_entity_poly.type
_entity_poly.pdbx_seq_one_letter_code
_entity_poly.pdbx_strand_id
1 'polypeptide(L)'
;MKQTSADYTFGLASLEIVLLLLGAFLLGMLLCWLLRKLGICCASHALNTREPSLSDTSHTTHSSTTREGQRTPREFPGNDLKGGGYTADINSLLRNPEPPAPSAPSRHEVSSIPPNLTSVTLGHKDDLKKLEGIGPKLEQVLNASGVRNFAQLASMTPEEIKPILEAAGNQFKMHDPKSWPYQAELANKGEWERLKEYQNLLISGRV
;
A
#
# COMPACT_ATOMS: atom_id res chain seq x y z
N MET A 1 44.09 -40.07 -30.91
CA MET A 1 43.90 -38.83 -30.14
C MET A 1 43.30 -39.20 -28.79
N LYS A 2 43.97 -38.87 -27.68
CA LYS A 2 43.49 -39.18 -26.33
C LYS A 2 42.40 -38.17 -25.97
N GLN A 3 41.16 -38.61 -25.90
CA GLN A 3 40.05 -37.83 -25.36
C GLN A 3 40.08 -38.01 -23.84
N THR A 4 40.59 -37.01 -23.13
CA THR A 4 40.53 -36.94 -21.67
C THR A 4 39.19 -36.31 -21.30
N SER A 5 38.16 -37.14 -21.13
CA SER A 5 36.95 -36.72 -20.42
C SER A 5 37.35 -36.54 -18.97
N ALA A 6 37.62 -35.30 -18.56
CA ALA A 6 37.75 -34.99 -17.14
C ALA A 6 36.35 -35.18 -16.53
N ASP A 7 36.21 -36.17 -15.65
CA ASP A 7 34.98 -36.42 -14.90
C ASP A 7 34.70 -35.22 -13.99
N TYR A 8 33.97 -34.23 -14.51
CA TYR A 8 33.43 -33.12 -13.73
C TYR A 8 32.39 -33.69 -12.77
N THR A 9 32.84 -34.02 -11.57
CA THR A 9 31.96 -34.46 -10.51
C THR A 9 31.05 -33.30 -10.10
N PHE A 10 29.79 -33.61 -9.86
CA PHE A 10 28.77 -32.66 -9.41
C PHE A 10 29.23 -31.78 -8.23
N GLY A 11 30.12 -32.29 -7.37
CA GLY A 11 30.72 -31.55 -6.27
C GLY A 11 31.71 -30.45 -6.71
N LEU A 12 32.53 -30.68 -7.72
CA LEU A 12 33.45 -29.67 -8.26
C LEU A 12 32.69 -28.55 -9.00
N ALA A 13 31.69 -28.93 -9.81
CA ALA A 13 30.85 -27.95 -10.51
C ALA A 13 30.03 -27.09 -9.53
N SER A 14 29.49 -27.70 -8.47
CA SER A 14 28.75 -26.97 -7.43
C SER A 14 29.64 -25.98 -6.69
N LEU A 15 30.89 -26.35 -6.39
CA LEU A 15 31.84 -25.47 -5.73
C LEU A 15 32.24 -24.29 -6.63
N GLU A 16 32.46 -24.53 -7.93
CA GLU A 16 32.76 -23.48 -8.90
C GLU A 16 31.61 -22.46 -9.02
N ILE A 17 30.35 -22.92 -9.07
CA ILE A 17 29.17 -22.05 -9.10
C ILE A 17 29.10 -21.19 -7.83
N VAL A 18 29.34 -21.78 -6.65
CA VAL A 18 29.34 -21.02 -5.39
C VAL A 18 30.45 -19.98 -5.38
N LEU A 19 31.65 -20.30 -5.89
CA LEU A 19 32.75 -19.35 -6.02
C LEU A 19 32.41 -18.20 -6.97
N LEU A 20 31.76 -18.48 -8.11
CA LEU A 20 31.32 -17.45 -9.05
C LEU A 20 30.27 -16.52 -8.44
N LEU A 21 29.30 -17.07 -7.69
CA LEU A 21 28.27 -16.27 -7.02
C LEU A 21 28.86 -15.38 -5.93
N LEU A 22 29.77 -15.92 -5.11
CA LEU A 22 30.48 -15.15 -4.08
C LEU A 22 31.36 -14.06 -4.72
N GLY A 23 32.07 -14.37 -5.80
CA GLY A 23 32.88 -13.42 -6.55
C GLY A 23 32.07 -12.25 -7.11
N ALA A 24 30.92 -12.53 -7.74
CA ALA A 24 30.03 -11.50 -8.26
C ALA A 24 29.47 -10.60 -7.15
N PHE A 25 29.11 -11.17 -6.00
CA PHE A 25 28.63 -10.43 -4.84
C PHE A 25 29.71 -9.49 -4.27
N LEU A 26 30.94 -9.99 -4.09
CA LEU A 26 32.07 -9.19 -3.63
C LEU A 26 32.43 -8.07 -4.63
N LEU A 27 32.43 -8.37 -5.92
CA LEU A 27 32.69 -7.38 -6.98
C LEU A 27 31.62 -6.28 -6.99
N GLY A 28 30.35 -6.64 -6.82
CA GLY A 28 29.24 -5.69 -6.69
C GLY A 28 29.37 -4.80 -5.45
N MET A 29 29.68 -5.38 -4.29
CA MET A 29 29.93 -4.59 -3.07
C MET A 29 31.15 -3.68 -3.20
N LEU A 30 32.24 -4.16 -3.81
CA LEU A 30 33.44 -3.38 -4.07
C LEU A 30 33.16 -2.24 -5.05
N LEU A 31 32.37 -2.49 -6.10
CA LEU A 31 31.95 -1.47 -7.05
C LEU A 31 31.05 -0.42 -6.37
N CYS A 32 30.05 -0.83 -5.58
CA CYS A 32 29.24 0.10 -4.78
C CYS A 32 30.08 0.92 -3.79
N TRP A 33 31.06 0.28 -3.13
CA TRP A 33 31.99 0.96 -2.23
C TRP A 33 32.89 1.95 -2.98
N LEU A 34 33.39 1.57 -4.15
CA LEU A 34 34.24 2.41 -4.99
C LEU A 34 33.45 3.60 -5.56
N LEU A 35 32.22 3.39 -6.04
CA LEU A 35 31.33 4.45 -6.52
C LEU A 35 30.93 5.41 -5.40
N ARG A 36 30.73 4.90 -4.17
CA ARG A 36 30.53 5.73 -2.98
C ARG A 36 31.79 6.52 -2.62
N LYS A 37 32.97 5.93 -2.72
CA LYS A 37 34.27 6.60 -2.48
C LYS A 37 34.57 7.67 -3.52
N LEU A 38 34.14 7.47 -4.76
CA LEU A 38 34.24 8.44 -5.85
C LEU A 38 33.13 9.52 -5.83
N GLY A 39 32.15 9.43 -4.92
CA GLY A 39 31.13 10.46 -4.70
C GLY A 39 30.05 10.55 -5.80
N ILE A 40 29.84 9.48 -6.58
CA ILE A 40 28.96 9.50 -7.77
C ILE A 40 27.49 9.14 -7.45
N CYS A 41 27.15 8.88 -6.17
CA CYS A 41 25.79 8.47 -5.80
C CYS A 41 25.22 9.30 -4.63
N CYS A 42 24.68 10.48 -4.96
CA CYS A 42 23.55 11.15 -4.31
C CYS A 42 23.09 12.29 -5.23
N ALA A 43 22.29 11.96 -6.25
CA ALA A 43 21.57 12.94 -7.06
C ALA A 43 20.10 12.49 -7.16
N SER A 44 19.40 12.49 -6.02
CA SER A 44 17.95 12.66 -6.05
C SER A 44 17.71 14.13 -6.35
N HIS A 45 17.10 14.39 -7.51
CA HIS A 45 16.98 15.70 -8.13
C HIS A 45 16.09 16.63 -7.30
N ALA A 46 16.69 17.35 -6.35
CA ALA A 46 16.13 18.54 -5.73
C ALA A 46 16.58 19.76 -6.53
N LEU A 47 15.71 20.32 -7.38
CA LEU A 47 15.84 21.70 -7.87
C LEU A 47 14.45 22.28 -8.13
N ASN A 48 13.92 23.02 -7.15
CA ASN A 48 13.44 24.37 -7.44
C ASN A 48 13.50 25.25 -6.18
N THR A 49 14.66 25.85 -5.98
CA THR A 49 14.88 27.06 -5.19
C THR A 49 14.31 28.28 -5.92
N ARG A 50 13.46 29.06 -5.25
CA ARG A 50 13.38 30.54 -5.39
C ARG A 50 12.55 31.20 -4.28
N GLU A 51 13.25 31.77 -3.30
CA GLU A 51 12.92 32.99 -2.52
C GLU A 51 12.99 34.25 -3.43
N PRO A 52 12.75 35.52 -3.00
CA PRO A 52 12.02 36.09 -1.83
C PRO A 52 11.12 37.32 -2.18
N SER A 53 10.24 37.77 -1.26
CA SER A 53 9.90 39.21 -1.02
C SER A 53 8.99 39.33 0.22
N LEU A 54 9.47 39.81 1.37
CA LEU A 54 9.60 41.21 1.81
C LEU A 54 8.26 41.96 2.03
N SER A 55 7.85 42.08 3.30
CA SER A 55 7.16 43.26 3.91
C SER A 55 6.85 42.92 5.38
N ASP A 56 7.65 43.34 6.37
CA ASP A 56 7.65 44.65 7.08
C ASP A 56 6.49 44.90 8.05
N THR A 57 6.91 45.36 9.25
CA THR A 57 6.21 46.23 10.23
C THR A 57 5.59 45.59 11.48
N SER A 58 6.44 45.59 12.54
CA SER A 58 6.27 46.25 13.85
C SER A 58 4.93 46.18 14.61
N HIS A 59 4.98 45.77 15.89
CA HIS A 59 4.80 46.69 17.03
C HIS A 59 4.94 46.03 18.42
N THR A 60 5.70 46.73 19.29
CA THR A 60 5.47 46.95 20.73
C THR A 60 5.93 45.91 21.77
N THR A 61 7.15 46.14 22.27
CA THR A 61 7.57 46.34 23.68
C THR A 61 6.61 45.93 24.80
N HIS A 62 7.06 45.06 25.72
CA HIS A 62 6.99 45.26 27.17
C HIS A 62 8.02 44.38 27.90
N SER A 63 8.86 45.01 28.72
CA SER A 63 9.87 44.40 29.60
C SER A 63 9.27 43.93 30.93
N SER A 64 9.92 42.89 31.52
CA SER A 64 10.35 42.75 32.92
C SER A 64 9.82 41.53 33.72
N THR A 65 10.77 40.63 34.03
CA THR A 65 11.12 40.18 35.41
C THR A 65 10.30 39.07 36.11
N THR A 66 10.94 37.88 36.16
CA THR A 66 11.19 37.02 37.35
C THR A 66 10.24 35.86 37.75
N ARG A 67 10.91 34.68 37.83
CA ARG A 67 10.83 33.57 38.81
C ARG A 67 10.09 32.26 38.48
N GLU A 68 10.89 31.19 38.64
CA GLU A 68 10.59 29.87 39.24
C GLU A 68 9.40 29.04 38.73
N GLY A 69 9.74 28.00 37.96
CA GLY A 69 9.36 26.61 38.26
C GLY A 69 7.88 26.24 38.19
N GLN A 70 7.44 25.70 37.04
CA GLN A 70 6.53 24.55 37.00
C GLN A 70 6.51 23.94 35.59
N ARG A 71 6.66 22.60 35.52
CA ARG A 71 6.39 21.82 34.30
C ARG A 71 4.91 21.85 33.99
N THR A 72 4.56 22.25 32.77
CA THR A 72 3.30 21.88 32.10
C THR A 72 3.60 21.44 30.65
N PRO A 73 2.77 20.56 30.05
CA PRO A 73 3.03 19.96 28.75
C PRO A 73 3.09 20.99 27.62
N ARG A 74 4.03 20.80 26.68
CA ARG A 74 4.16 21.64 25.48
C ARG A 74 2.88 21.59 24.64
N GLU A 75 2.15 22.69 24.61
CA GLU A 75 1.25 23.02 23.51
C GLU A 75 2.08 23.14 22.22
N PHE A 76 1.61 22.47 21.16
CA PHE A 76 2.19 22.60 19.83
C PHE A 76 1.76 23.95 19.25
N PRO A 77 2.69 24.86 18.90
CA PRO A 77 2.33 26.08 18.18
C PRO A 77 1.83 25.72 16.78
N GLY A 78 0.71 26.35 16.41
CA GLY A 78 0.05 26.15 15.13
C GLY A 78 0.98 26.42 13.96
N ASN A 79 1.05 25.45 13.04
CA ASN A 79 1.60 25.66 11.72
C ASN A 79 0.54 26.32 10.85
N ASP A 80 0.53 27.64 10.83
CA ASP A 80 0.25 28.36 9.60
C ASP A 80 1.33 27.99 8.59
N LEU A 81 0.96 27.34 7.48
CA LEU A 81 1.56 27.48 6.14
C LEU A 81 0.89 26.49 5.16
N LYS A 82 -0.09 27.03 4.44
CA LYS A 82 -0.32 26.85 3.00
C LYS A 82 0.56 25.79 2.30
N GLY A 83 0.00 24.60 2.13
CA GLY A 83 0.42 23.62 1.13
C GLY A 83 -0.80 22.76 0.85
N GLY A 84 -1.30 22.77 -0.40
CA GLY A 84 -2.52 22.09 -0.82
C GLY A 84 -2.42 20.58 -0.63
N GLY A 85 -2.74 20.13 0.58
CA GLY A 85 -2.89 18.74 0.94
C GLY A 85 -4.35 18.35 0.81
N TYR A 86 -4.58 17.15 0.29
CA TYR A 86 -5.87 16.49 0.08
C TYR A 86 -6.57 16.14 1.41
N THR A 87 -6.40 16.94 2.46
CA THR A 87 -6.96 16.73 3.80
C THR A 87 -8.38 17.28 3.94
N ALA A 88 -8.97 17.77 2.85
CA ALA A 88 -10.40 18.01 2.83
C ALA A 88 -11.12 16.66 2.76
N ASP A 89 -11.56 16.23 3.94
CA ASP A 89 -12.64 15.27 4.17
C ASP A 89 -12.21 13.82 4.45
N ILE A 90 -11.46 13.62 5.56
CA ILE A 90 -11.26 12.30 6.18
C ILE A 90 -12.61 11.61 6.47
N ASN A 91 -13.69 12.38 6.71
CA ASN A 91 -15.04 11.85 6.87
C ASN A 91 -15.72 11.40 5.56
N SER A 92 -15.15 11.75 4.40
CA SER A 92 -15.64 11.30 3.09
C SER A 92 -15.13 9.90 2.73
N LEU A 93 -13.91 9.54 3.15
CA LEU A 93 -13.31 8.22 2.92
C LEU A 93 -13.85 7.12 3.84
N LEU A 94 -14.40 7.51 4.99
CA LEU A 94 -15.05 6.65 5.99
C LEU A 94 -16.56 6.55 5.81
N ARG A 95 -17.14 7.35 4.90
CA ARG A 95 -18.54 7.19 4.52
C ARG A 95 -18.64 6.02 3.55
N ASN A 96 -18.90 4.84 4.09
CA ASN A 96 -19.55 3.80 3.29
C ASN A 96 -20.80 4.44 2.65
N PRO A 97 -20.97 4.43 1.32
CA PRO A 97 -22.33 4.55 0.79
C PRO A 97 -23.10 3.40 1.42
N GLU A 98 -24.13 3.73 2.20
CA GLU A 98 -25.02 2.73 2.79
C GLU A 98 -25.46 1.77 1.67
N PRO A 99 -25.35 0.44 1.85
CA PRO A 99 -25.92 -0.50 0.90
C PRO A 99 -27.39 -0.10 0.71
N PRO A 100 -27.89 0.05 -0.53
CA PRO A 100 -29.31 0.30 -0.72
C PRO A 100 -30.06 -0.86 -0.05
N ALA A 101 -30.88 -0.52 0.96
CA ALA A 101 -31.67 -1.48 1.73
C ALA A 101 -32.41 -2.45 0.79
N PRO A 102 -32.62 -3.72 1.20
CA PRO A 102 -33.18 -4.76 0.35
C PRO A 102 -34.65 -4.46 0.03
N SER A 103 -34.86 -3.76 -1.08
CA SER A 103 -36.16 -3.62 -1.74
C SER A 103 -36.21 -4.63 -2.88
N ALA A 104 -37.24 -5.47 -2.85
CA ALA A 104 -37.55 -6.49 -3.86
C ALA A 104 -37.56 -5.92 -5.31
N PRO A 105 -37.43 -6.79 -6.33
CA PRO A 105 -36.67 -6.52 -7.56
C PRO A 105 -37.35 -5.49 -8.46
N SER A 106 -36.65 -4.40 -8.78
CA SER A 106 -36.96 -3.60 -9.97
C SER A 106 -35.91 -3.83 -11.04
N ARG A 107 -36.42 -4.43 -12.11
CA ARG A 107 -35.76 -4.75 -13.36
C ARG A 107 -35.42 -3.47 -14.13
N HIS A 108 -34.14 -3.31 -14.46
CA HIS A 108 -33.54 -2.51 -15.55
C HIS A 108 -33.82 -1.00 -15.61
N GLU A 109 -32.77 -0.20 -15.40
CA GLU A 109 -32.33 0.75 -16.44
C GLU A 109 -30.82 1.01 -16.32
N VAL A 110 -30.11 0.73 -17.42
CA VAL A 110 -28.67 0.92 -17.58
C VAL A 110 -28.41 2.36 -18.04
N SER A 111 -27.79 3.18 -17.20
CA SER A 111 -27.14 4.43 -17.58
C SER A 111 -26.29 4.88 -16.39
N SER A 112 -24.97 4.95 -16.38
CA SER A 112 -23.96 5.02 -17.43
C SER A 112 -22.64 4.57 -16.81
N ILE A 113 -21.98 3.56 -17.41
CA ILE A 113 -20.69 3.04 -16.93
C ILE A 113 -19.59 3.87 -17.61
N PRO A 114 -18.65 4.52 -16.88
CA PRO A 114 -17.48 5.12 -17.49
C PRO A 114 -16.59 4.04 -18.14
N PRO A 115 -16.06 4.25 -19.36
CA PRO A 115 -15.33 3.25 -20.10
C PRO A 115 -13.91 3.15 -19.54
N ASN A 116 -13.75 2.37 -18.48
CA ASN A 116 -12.47 1.74 -18.19
C ASN A 116 -12.68 0.28 -17.77
N LEU A 117 -13.29 -0.48 -18.67
CA LEU A 117 -13.47 -1.93 -18.61
C LEU A 117 -12.23 -2.66 -19.15
N THR A 118 -11.02 -2.23 -18.81
CA THR A 118 -9.79 -2.89 -19.29
C THR A 118 -9.43 -4.17 -18.53
N SER A 119 -10.29 -4.67 -17.62
CA SER A 119 -9.97 -5.88 -16.83
C SER A 119 -11.09 -6.91 -16.69
N VAL A 120 -12.12 -6.90 -17.55
CA VAL A 120 -12.93 -8.12 -17.76
C VAL A 120 -12.16 -9.07 -18.69
N THR A 121 -10.93 -9.40 -18.29
CA THR A 121 -10.16 -10.47 -18.91
C THR A 121 -10.66 -11.78 -18.30
N LEU A 122 -11.38 -12.57 -19.10
CA LEU A 122 -11.76 -13.94 -18.80
C LEU A 122 -10.50 -14.75 -18.41
N GLY A 123 -10.20 -14.82 -17.11
CA GLY A 123 -9.07 -15.57 -16.56
C GLY A 123 -7.99 -14.76 -15.84
N HIS A 124 -8.11 -13.42 -15.73
CA HIS A 124 -7.15 -12.66 -14.92
C HIS A 124 -7.35 -12.97 -13.43
N LYS A 125 -6.24 -13.32 -12.77
CA LYS A 125 -6.17 -13.57 -11.32
C LYS A 125 -5.34 -12.46 -10.68
N ASP A 126 -5.95 -11.69 -9.81
CA ASP A 126 -5.24 -10.70 -8.99
C ASP A 126 -4.63 -11.34 -7.74
N ASP A 127 -3.68 -10.61 -7.15
CA ASP A 127 -3.17 -10.91 -5.83
C ASP A 127 -4.07 -10.26 -4.77
N LEU A 128 -5.03 -11.04 -4.24
CA LEU A 128 -5.97 -10.57 -3.23
C LEU A 128 -5.30 -10.31 -1.88
N LYS A 129 -4.07 -10.81 -1.66
CA LYS A 129 -3.30 -10.56 -0.42
C LYS A 129 -2.81 -9.12 -0.31
N LYS A 130 -2.99 -8.30 -1.35
CA LYS A 130 -2.78 -6.85 -1.27
C LYS A 130 -3.80 -6.14 -0.38
N LEU A 131 -4.92 -6.81 -0.05
CA LEU A 131 -5.96 -6.26 0.81
C LEU A 131 -5.71 -6.69 2.26
N GLU A 132 -5.80 -5.75 3.18
CA GLU A 132 -5.60 -5.97 4.61
C GLU A 132 -6.67 -6.92 5.15
N GLY A 133 -6.22 -7.92 5.91
CA GLY A 133 -7.05 -9.02 6.42
C GLY A 133 -7.15 -10.24 5.51
N ILE A 134 -6.68 -10.18 4.25
CA ILE A 134 -6.67 -11.35 3.34
C ILE A 134 -5.27 -11.99 3.31
N GLY A 135 -5.08 -13.06 4.08
CA GLY A 135 -3.86 -13.86 4.04
C GLY A 135 -3.82 -14.88 2.89
N PRO A 136 -2.68 -15.56 2.65
CA PRO A 136 -2.54 -16.56 1.58
C PRO A 136 -3.59 -17.67 1.62
N LYS A 137 -4.06 -18.05 2.81
CA LYS A 137 -5.08 -19.09 2.95
C LYS A 137 -6.48 -18.60 2.62
N LEU A 138 -6.83 -17.37 3.00
CA LEU A 138 -8.09 -16.74 2.63
C LEU A 138 -8.16 -16.50 1.13
N GLU A 139 -7.07 -16.02 0.53
CA GLU A 139 -6.96 -15.90 -0.92
C GLU A 139 -7.25 -17.25 -1.61
N GLN A 140 -6.70 -18.36 -1.12
CA GLN A 140 -6.99 -19.69 -1.68
C GLN A 140 -8.48 -20.05 -1.58
N VAL A 141 -9.12 -19.76 -0.44
CA VAL A 141 -10.54 -20.03 -0.21
C VAL A 141 -11.41 -19.22 -1.17
N LEU A 142 -11.17 -17.91 -1.28
CA LEU A 142 -11.88 -17.01 -2.20
C LEU A 142 -11.67 -17.44 -3.67
N ASN A 143 -10.45 -17.79 -4.05
CA ASN A 143 -10.16 -18.29 -5.38
C ASN A 143 -10.89 -19.61 -5.70
N ALA A 144 -11.01 -20.49 -4.71
CA ALA A 144 -11.74 -21.76 -4.84
C ALA A 144 -13.25 -21.55 -4.99
N SER A 145 -13.81 -20.48 -4.41
CA SER A 145 -15.21 -20.08 -4.60
C SER A 145 -15.44 -19.25 -5.88
N GLY A 146 -14.41 -19.04 -6.70
CA GLY A 146 -14.53 -18.31 -7.98
C GLY A 146 -14.20 -16.82 -7.92
N VAL A 147 -13.83 -16.29 -6.75
CA VAL A 147 -13.42 -14.90 -6.54
C VAL A 147 -11.91 -14.79 -6.74
N ARG A 148 -11.51 -14.38 -7.94
CA ARG A 148 -10.12 -14.45 -8.42
C ARG A 148 -9.49 -13.10 -8.70
N ASN A 149 -10.28 -12.03 -8.77
CA ASN A 149 -9.80 -10.69 -9.07
C ASN A 149 -10.47 -9.64 -8.19
N PHE A 150 -9.89 -8.43 -8.17
CA PHE A 150 -10.38 -7.31 -7.36
C PHE A 150 -11.78 -6.89 -7.79
N ALA A 151 -12.09 -6.91 -9.10
CA ALA A 151 -13.41 -6.55 -9.61
C ALA A 151 -14.52 -7.45 -9.05
N GLN A 152 -14.29 -8.77 -9.02
CA GLN A 152 -15.22 -9.73 -8.45
C GLN A 152 -15.41 -9.49 -6.95
N LEU A 153 -14.32 -9.34 -6.19
CA LEU A 153 -14.42 -9.13 -4.75
C LEU A 153 -15.06 -7.78 -4.39
N ALA A 154 -14.81 -6.74 -5.19
CA ALA A 154 -15.43 -5.43 -5.04
C ALA A 154 -16.94 -5.43 -5.31
N SER A 155 -17.42 -6.35 -6.15
CA SER A 155 -18.84 -6.49 -6.46
C SER A 155 -19.64 -7.29 -5.42
N MET A 156 -18.97 -7.89 -4.44
CA MET A 156 -19.59 -8.70 -3.40
C MET A 156 -19.89 -7.89 -2.15
N THR A 157 -20.87 -8.33 -1.36
CA THR A 157 -21.11 -7.78 -0.02
C THR A 157 -20.45 -8.62 1.08
N PRO A 158 -20.19 -8.06 2.27
CA PRO A 158 -19.67 -8.82 3.42
C PRO A 158 -20.55 -10.04 3.76
N GLU A 159 -21.87 -9.93 3.57
CA GLU A 159 -22.85 -10.99 3.81
C GLU A 159 -22.74 -12.15 2.82
N GLU A 160 -22.25 -11.89 1.60
CA GLU A 160 -21.99 -12.93 0.59
C GLU A 160 -20.63 -13.60 0.80
N ILE A 161 -19.65 -12.85 1.32
CA ILE A 161 -18.30 -13.37 1.59
C ILE A 161 -18.28 -14.26 2.83
N LYS A 162 -19.00 -13.87 3.88
CA LYS A 162 -19.04 -14.61 5.15
C LYS A 162 -19.39 -16.11 5.01
N PRO A 163 -20.46 -16.52 4.30
CA PRO A 163 -20.77 -17.95 4.13
C PRO A 163 -19.70 -18.72 3.38
N ILE A 164 -18.95 -18.08 2.46
CA ILE A 164 -17.81 -18.72 1.77
C ILE A 164 -16.71 -19.06 2.77
N LEU A 165 -16.41 -18.14 3.69
CA LEU A 165 -15.42 -18.36 4.75
C LEU A 165 -15.89 -19.44 5.73
N GLU A 166 -17.16 -19.41 6.12
CA GLU A 166 -17.75 -20.40 7.02
C GLU A 166 -17.72 -21.81 6.42
N ALA A 167 -18.04 -21.95 5.13
CA ALA A 167 -17.98 -23.20 4.40
C ALA A 167 -16.55 -23.75 4.27
N ALA A 168 -15.54 -22.87 4.23
CA ALA A 168 -14.14 -23.26 4.16
C ALA A 168 -13.56 -23.77 5.50
N GLY A 169 -14.22 -23.47 6.63
CA GLY A 169 -13.93 -24.07 7.93
C GLY A 169 -13.92 -23.10 9.11
N ASN A 170 -14.01 -23.66 10.32
CA ASN A 170 -14.12 -22.90 11.57
C ASN A 170 -12.99 -21.88 11.81
N GLN A 171 -11.79 -22.16 11.32
CA GLN A 171 -10.63 -21.26 11.45
C GLN A 171 -10.82 -19.90 10.77
N PHE A 172 -11.71 -19.80 9.77
CA PHE A 172 -11.93 -18.56 9.04
C PHE A 172 -13.08 -17.71 9.60
N LYS A 173 -13.88 -18.25 10.52
CA LYS A 173 -15.09 -17.60 11.08
C LYS A 173 -14.80 -16.32 11.86
N MET A 174 -13.57 -16.18 12.36
CA MET A 174 -13.15 -15.01 13.13
C MET A 174 -12.69 -13.84 12.25
N HIS A 175 -12.51 -14.05 10.94
CA HIS A 175 -12.14 -12.96 10.04
C HIS A 175 -13.37 -12.11 9.69
N ASP A 176 -13.19 -10.80 9.72
CA ASP A 176 -14.23 -9.84 9.32
C ASP A 176 -14.02 -9.41 7.85
N PRO A 177 -14.92 -9.78 6.92
CA PRO A 177 -14.82 -9.39 5.52
C PRO A 177 -15.30 -7.96 5.25
N LYS A 178 -15.78 -7.21 6.25
CA LYS A 178 -16.45 -5.91 6.06
C LYS A 178 -15.66 -4.89 5.23
N SER A 179 -14.35 -4.85 5.37
CA SER A 179 -13.50 -3.89 4.64
C SER A 179 -13.06 -4.39 3.25
N TRP A 180 -13.18 -5.69 2.97
CA TRP A 180 -12.57 -6.29 1.78
C TRP A 180 -13.20 -5.82 0.46
N PRO A 181 -14.53 -5.68 0.31
CA PRO A 181 -15.12 -5.16 -0.93
C PRO A 181 -14.61 -3.76 -1.28
N TYR A 182 -14.55 -2.87 -0.29
CA TYR A 182 -14.09 -1.50 -0.51
C TYR A 182 -12.59 -1.42 -0.82
N GLN A 183 -11.77 -2.20 -0.11
CA GLN A 183 -10.34 -2.31 -0.45
C GLN A 183 -10.15 -2.85 -1.88
N ALA A 184 -10.94 -3.86 -2.27
CA ALA A 184 -10.89 -4.42 -3.61
C ALA A 184 -11.33 -3.41 -4.67
N GLU A 185 -12.30 -2.55 -4.37
CA GLU A 185 -12.72 -1.48 -5.28
C GLU A 185 -11.58 -0.50 -5.55
N LEU A 186 -10.88 -0.04 -4.50
CA LEU A 186 -9.71 0.84 -4.63
C LEU A 186 -8.59 0.17 -5.43
N ALA A 187 -8.32 -1.11 -5.16
CA ALA A 187 -7.32 -1.90 -5.90
C ALA A 187 -7.71 -2.08 -7.38
N ASN A 188 -8.97 -2.38 -7.67
CA ASN A 188 -9.50 -2.53 -9.03
C ASN A 188 -9.39 -1.22 -9.84
N LYS A 189 -9.61 -0.08 -9.18
CA LYS A 189 -9.43 1.26 -9.77
C LYS A 189 -7.95 1.67 -9.90
N GLY A 190 -7.03 0.91 -9.32
CA GLY A 190 -5.60 1.24 -9.28
C GLY A 190 -5.27 2.40 -8.32
N GLU A 191 -6.17 2.73 -7.39
CA GLU A 191 -6.03 3.80 -6.40
C GLU A 191 -5.16 3.35 -5.22
N TRP A 192 -3.94 2.88 -5.50
CA TRP A 192 -3.04 2.24 -4.53
C TRP A 192 -2.69 3.14 -3.33
N GLU A 193 -2.55 4.45 -3.54
CA GLU A 193 -2.28 5.39 -2.45
C GLU A 193 -3.47 5.54 -1.51
N ARG A 194 -4.70 5.61 -2.05
CA ARG A 194 -5.92 5.64 -1.23
C ARG A 194 -6.15 4.32 -0.51
N LEU A 195 -5.86 3.20 -1.16
CA LEU A 195 -5.89 1.89 -0.51
C LEU A 195 -4.94 1.86 0.69
N LYS A 196 -3.71 2.34 0.52
CA LYS A 196 -2.72 2.39 1.59
C LYS A 196 -3.14 3.30 2.73
N GLU A 197 -3.70 4.47 2.44
CA GLU A 197 -4.26 5.37 3.46
C GLU A 197 -5.39 4.70 4.23
N TYR A 198 -6.34 4.08 3.53
CA TYR A 198 -7.43 3.34 4.14
C TYR A 198 -6.93 2.19 5.04
N GLN A 199 -5.95 1.42 4.58
CA GLN A 199 -5.31 0.36 5.37
C GLN A 199 -4.64 0.90 6.63
N ASN A 200 -3.94 2.03 6.55
CA ASN A 200 -3.36 2.67 7.72
C ASN A 200 -4.43 3.09 8.74
N LEU A 201 -5.60 3.57 8.27
CA LEU A 201 -6.72 3.89 9.14
C LEU A 201 -7.23 2.64 9.86
N LEU A 202 -7.43 1.52 9.14
CA LEU A 202 -7.86 0.23 9.70
C LEU A 202 -6.90 -0.25 10.80
N ILE A 203 -5.59 -0.24 10.52
CA ILE A 203 -4.54 -0.67 11.45
C ILE A 203 -4.48 0.25 12.67
N SER A 204 -4.68 1.56 12.48
CA SER A 204 -4.67 2.54 13.56
C SER A 204 -5.94 2.55 14.42
N GLY A 205 -6.98 1.78 14.05
CA GLY A 205 -8.27 1.73 14.75
C GLY A 205 -9.08 3.02 14.65
N ARG A 206 -8.81 3.86 13.65
CA ARG A 206 -9.50 5.14 13.42
C ARG A 206 -10.65 5.00 12.41
N VAL A 207 -11.27 3.82 12.38
CA VAL A 207 -12.26 3.38 11.38
C VAL A 207 -13.58 2.99 12.00
#